data_AF-A0A1F9ASB1-F1
#
_entry.id   AF-A0A1F9ASB1-F1
#
_cell.length_a   1.000
_cell.length_b   1.000
_cell.length_c   1.000
_cell.angle_alpha   90.00
_cell.angle_beta   90.00
_cell.angle_gamma   90.00
#
_symmetry.space_group_name_H-M   'P 1'
#
loop_
_entity.id
_entity.type
_entity.pdbx_description
1 polymer ?
#
loop_
_entity_poly.entity_id
_entity_poly.type
_entity_poly.pdbx_seq_one_letter_code
_entity_poly.pdbx_strand_id
1 'polypeptide(L)' 'MGASGADLIETLTRENEEFKKAREQHGHLAKQLDDLEKKPFLTPQDEVEIKVLKKKKLVYKDQMEKLLSQYRTGRK' A
#
# COMPACT_ATOMS: atom_id res chain seq x y z
N MET A 1 22.02 17.22 2.53
CA MET A 1 21.26 16.10 1.96
C MET A 1 20.04 15.86 2.84
N GLY A 2 18.94 16.56 2.54
CA GLY A 2 17.66 16.22 3.16
C GLY A 2 17.19 14.93 2.52
N ALA A 3 16.97 13.88 3.31
CA ALA A 3 16.39 12.64 2.82
C ALA A 3 15.01 12.96 2.23
N SER A 4 14.95 13.10 0.92
CA SER A 4 13.71 13.17 0.14
C SER A 4 12.88 11.94 0.52
N GLY A 5 11.57 12.08 0.72
CA GLY A 5 10.73 10.98 1.26
C GLY A 5 10.88 9.61 0.55
N ALA A 6 11.35 9.58 -0.70
CA ALA A 6 11.74 8.37 -1.42
C ALA A 6 12.87 7.56 -0.72
N ASP A 7 13.86 8.24 -0.15
CA ASP A 7 14.99 7.62 0.55
C ASP A 7 14.56 6.95 1.86
N LEU A 8 13.61 7.59 2.56
CA LEU A 8 13.00 7.03 3.77
C LEU A 8 12.16 5.79 3.46
N ILE A 9 11.41 5.80 2.36
CA ILE A 9 10.64 4.66 1.87
C ILE A 9 11.57 3.50 1.53
N GLU A 10 12.69 3.76 0.86
CA GLU A 10 13.67 2.72 0.52
C GLU A 10 14.35 2.14 1.76
N THR A 11 14.75 2.99 2.70
CA THR A 11 15.31 2.58 4.00
C THR A 11 14.31 1.72 4.78
N LEU A 12 13.06 2.17 4.93
CA LEU A 12 11.99 1.41 5.56
C LEU A 12 11.70 0.10 4.83
N THR A 13 11.79 0.07 3.50
CA THR A 13 11.61 -1.18 2.74
C THR A 13 12.74 -2.17 3.01
N ARG A 14 13.96 -1.70 3.33
CA ARG A 14 15.12 -2.55 3.65
C ARG A 14 15.18 -2.97 5.12
N GLU A 15 14.87 -2.05 6.03
CA GLU A 15 14.97 -2.26 7.47
C GLU A 15 13.68 -2.80 8.09
N ASN A 16 12.53 -2.57 7.45
CA ASN A 16 11.22 -2.90 7.98
C ASN A 16 10.44 -3.81 7.01
N GLU A 17 10.47 -5.12 7.31
CA GLU A 17 9.76 -6.16 6.54
C GLU A 17 8.24 -5.94 6.51
N GLU A 18 7.64 -5.32 7.53
CA GLU A 18 6.21 -4.96 7.51
C GLU A 18 5.92 -3.87 6.48
N PHE A 19 6.78 -2.86 6.37
CA PHE A 19 6.64 -1.81 5.35
C PHE A 19 6.77 -2.39 3.95
N LYS A 20 7.77 -3.25 3.73
CA LYS A 20 7.97 -3.96 2.46
C LYS A 20 6.75 -4.80 2.10
N LYS A 21 6.23 -5.62 3.02
CA LYS A 21 5.00 -6.38 2.81
C LYS A 21 3.82 -5.47 2.50
N ALA A 22 3.63 -4.37 3.24
CA ALA A 22 2.54 -3.44 2.98
C ALA A 22 2.64 -2.80 1.59
N ARG A 23 3.85 -2.46 1.13
CA ARG A 23 4.11 -1.91 -0.20
C ARG A 23 3.85 -2.92 -1.32
N GLU A 24 4.31 -4.16 -1.14
CA GLU A 24 4.04 -5.25 -2.09
C GLU A 24 2.54 -5.57 -2.17
N GLN A 25 1.87 -5.68 -1.02
CA GLN A 25 0.42 -5.89 -0.96
C GLN A 25 -0.33 -4.71 -1.59
N HIS A 26 0.04 -3.46 -1.30
CA HIS A 26 -0.57 -2.30 -1.93
C HIS A 26 -0.44 -2.32 -3.47
N GLY A 27 0.74 -2.69 -3.99
CA GLY A 27 0.96 -2.86 -5.43
C GLY A 27 0.14 -4.01 -6.03
N HIS A 28 0.09 -5.15 -5.33
CA HIS A 28 -0.68 -6.31 -5.77
C HIS A 28 -2.19 -6.03 -5.79
N LEU A 29 -2.70 -5.35 -4.76
CA LEU A 29 -4.09 -4.92 -4.69
C LEU A 29 -4.39 -3.91 -5.79
N ALA A 30 -3.51 -2.95 -6.05
CA ALA A 30 -3.68 -1.98 -7.14
C ALA A 30 -3.78 -2.67 -8.51
N LYS A 31 -2.96 -3.70 -8.73
CA LYS A 31 -2.97 -4.48 -9.97
C LYS A 31 -4.25 -5.32 -10.11
N GLN A 32 -4.69 -5.99 -9.05
CA GLN A 32 -5.97 -6.71 -9.04
C GLN A 32 -7.14 -5.77 -9.29
N LEU A 33 -7.12 -4.58 -8.69
CA LEU A 33 -8.15 -3.57 -8.86
C LEU A 33 -8.17 -3.02 -10.29
N ASP A 34 -7.00 -2.77 -10.91
CA ASP A 34 -6.89 -2.38 -12.33
C ASP A 34 -7.40 -3.46 -13.27
N ASP A 35 -7.09 -4.73 -13.00
CA ASP A 35 -7.56 -5.87 -13.80
C ASP A 35 -9.10 -6.00 -13.75
N LEU A 36 -9.67 -5.86 -12.56
CA LEU A 36 -11.11 -5.85 -12.35
C LEU A 36 -11.76 -4.62 -12.99
N GLU A 37 -11.25 -3.41 -12.77
CA GLU A 37 -11.78 -2.17 -13.38
C GLU A 37 -11.63 -2.15 -14.90
N LYS A 38 -10.68 -2.90 -15.47
CA LYS A 38 -10.55 -3.09 -16.91
C LYS A 38 -11.55 -4.06 -17.50
N LYS A 39 -12.18 -4.94 -16.71
CA LYS A 39 -13.18 -5.85 -17.25
C LYS A 39 -14.39 -5.04 -17.73
N PRO A 40 -14.83 -5.23 -18.99
CA PRO A 40 -16.02 -4.55 -19.50
C PRO A 40 -17.31 -5.02 -18.83
N PHE A 41 -17.29 -6.20 -18.19
CA PHE A 41 -18.38 -6.74 -17.39
C PHE A 41 -17.87 -7.10 -16.00
N LEU A 42 -18.23 -6.30 -15.01
CA LEU A 42 -18.04 -6.59 -13.60
C LEU A 42 -19.21 -7.45 -13.12
N THR A 43 -18.92 -8.66 -12.66
CA THR A 43 -19.93 -9.46 -11.96
C THR A 43 -20.16 -8.89 -10.56
N PRO A 44 -21.30 -9.21 -9.90
CA PRO A 44 -21.50 -8.84 -8.50
C PRO A 44 -20.38 -9.33 -7.57
N GLN A 45 -19.71 -10.43 -7.94
CA GLN A 45 -18.51 -10.91 -7.27
C GLN A 45 -17.34 -9.92 -7.44
N ASP A 46 -17.07 -9.47 -8.67
CA ASP A 46 -16.02 -8.49 -8.97
C ASP A 46 -16.29 -7.14 -8.26
N GLU A 47 -17.54 -6.67 -8.19
CA GLU A 47 -17.89 -5.43 -7.46
C GLU A 47 -17.60 -5.52 -5.96
N VAL A 48 -17.90 -6.67 -5.35
CA VAL A 48 -17.55 -6.94 -3.95
C VAL A 48 -16.04 -6.98 -3.78
N GLU A 49 -15.34 -7.65 -4.70
CA GLU A 49 -13.87 -7.68 -4.71
C GLU A 49 -13.28 -6.28 -4.85
N ILE A 50 -13.74 -5.43 -5.77
CA ILE A 50 -13.28 -4.04 -5.91
C ILE A 50 -13.48 -3.27 -4.60
N LYS A 51 -14.65 -3.39 -3.95
CA LYS A 51 -14.90 -2.73 -2.65
C LYS A 51 -13.95 -3.23 -1.58
N VAL A 52 -13.71 -4.53 -1.51
CA VAL A 52 -12.76 -5.14 -0.57
C VAL A 52 -11.33 -4.69 -0.87
N LEU A 53 -10.91 -4.68 -2.15
CA LEU A 53 -9.59 -4.25 -2.60
C LEU A 53 -9.37 -2.76 -2.31
N LYS A 54 -10.36 -1.88 -2.55
CA LYS A 54 -10.30 -0.46 -2.17
C LYS A 54 -10.09 -0.30 -0.66
N LYS A 55 -10.85 -1.03 0.16
CA LYS A 55 -10.69 -1.02 1.63
C LYS A 55 -9.31 -1.52 2.04
N LYS A 56 -8.87 -2.68 1.54
CA LYS A 56 -7.55 -3.24 1.83
C LYS A 56 -6.45 -2.26 1.42
N LYS A 57 -6.53 -1.68 0.22
CA LYS A 57 -5.57 -0.70 -0.28
C LYS A 57 -5.49 0.52 0.63
N LEU A 58 -6.62 0.97 1.18
CA LEU A 58 -6.67 2.04 2.17
C LEU A 58 -6.00 1.63 3.50
N VAL A 59 -6.23 0.41 3.97
CA VAL A 59 -5.56 -0.15 5.16
C VAL A 59 -4.04 -0.21 4.94
N TYR A 60 -3.55 -0.74 3.82
CA TYR A 60 -2.12 -0.79 3.55
C TYR A 60 -1.51 0.60 3.37
N LYS A 61 -2.24 1.56 2.80
CA LYS A 61 -1.82 2.96 2.77
C LYS A 61 -1.68 3.54 4.18
N ASP A 62 -2.68 3.33 5.02
CA ASP A 62 -2.66 3.78 6.42
C ASP A 62 -1.52 3.12 7.20
N GLN A 63 -1.26 1.84 6.93
CA GLN A 63 -0.17 1.08 7.53
C GLN A 63 1.21 1.61 7.09
N MET A 64 1.39 1.91 5.80
CA MET A 64 2.61 2.57 5.29
C MET A 64 2.81 3.96 5.92
N GLU A 65 1.76 4.78 6.00
CA GLU A 65 1.79 6.10 6.65
C GLU A 65 2.11 5.99 8.15
N LYS A 66 1.52 5.01 8.86
CA LYS A 66 1.84 4.74 10.26
C LYS A 66 3.30 4.40 10.46
N LEU A 67 3.84 3.51 9.63
CA LEU A 67 5.24 3.10 9.71
C LEU A 67 6.18 4.28 9.39
N LEU A 68 5.86 5.07 8.36
CA LEU A 68 6.58 6.31 8.03
C LEU A 68 6.54 7.31 9.19
N SER A 69 5.37 7.52 9.77
CA SER A 69 5.15 8.44 10.90
C SER A 69 5.87 7.97 12.16
N GLN A 70 5.84 6.66 12.45
CA GLN A 70 6.60 6.05 13.54
C GLN A 70 8.10 6.20 13.33
N TYR A 71 8.61 5.98 12.12
CA TYR A 71 10.04 6.16 11.83
C TYR A 71 10.46 7.64 11.94
N ARG A 72 9.59 8.56 11.53
CA ARG A 72 9.83 10.00 11.60
C ARG A 72 9.77 10.53 13.03
N THR A 73 8.89 9.96 13.86
CA THR A 73 8.64 10.41 15.24
C THR A 73 9.52 9.68 16.27
N GLY A 74 9.81 8.40 16.06
CA GLY A 74 10.60 7.56 16.95
C GLY A 74 12.11 7.78 16.87
N ARG A 75 12.59 8.63 15.95
CA ARG A 75 14.00 9.02 15.84
C ARG A 75 14.39 10.17 16.79
N LYS A 76 13.73 10.26 17.96
CA LYS A 76 13.99 11.29 18.98
C LYS A 76 14.87 10.73 20.08
#